data_AF-A0A376ZRJ1-F1
#
_entry.id   AF-A0A376ZRJ1-F1
#
_cell.length_a   1.000
_cell.length_b   1.000
_cell.length_c   1.000
_cell.angle_alpha   90.00
_cell.angle_beta   90.00
_cell.angle_gamma   90.00
#
_symmetry.space_group_name_H-M   'P 1'
#
loop_
_entity.id
_entity.type
_entity.pdbx_description
1 polymer ?
#
loop_
_entity_poly.entity_id
_entity_poly.type
_entity_poly.pdbx_seq_one_letter_code
_entity_poly.pdbx_strand_id
1 'polypeptide(L)'
;MGPSPEPNMTILWSEKLPLNFKKFAAKVSIDTSSLQYENDDLMRPDFNNDDYAIACCVSPMIVGKQMQFFGARANLAKTMLYAINGGVDEKLKMQVGPKSEPIKGDVLNYDEVMERMDHFMDWLAKQYITALNIIHYMHDKYSYEASLMALHDRDVIRTMACGIAGLSVAADSLSAIKYAKVKPIRDEDGLAIDFEIEGEYPQFGNNDPRVDDLAVDLVERFMKKIQKLHTYRDAIPTQSVLTITSNVVYGKKTGNTPDGRRAGAPFGPGANPMHGRDQKGAVASLTSVAKLPFAYAKDGISYTFSIVPNALGKDDEVRKTNLAGLMDGYFHHEASIEGGQHLNVNVMNREMLLDAMENPEKYPQLTIRVSGYAVRFNSLTKEQQQDVITRTFTQSM
;
A
#
# COMPACT_ATOMS: atom_id res chain seq x y z
N MET A 1 -22.63 10.88 -18.44
CA MET A 1 -21.28 10.33 -18.70
C MET A 1 -21.25 8.93 -18.11
N GLY A 2 -20.65 7.96 -18.82
CA GLY A 2 -20.46 6.60 -18.29
C GLY A 2 -19.25 6.51 -17.36
N PRO A 3 -18.92 5.32 -16.84
CA PRO A 3 -17.73 5.12 -16.00
C PRO A 3 -16.46 5.56 -16.73
N SER A 4 -15.57 6.23 -16.01
CA SER A 4 -14.30 6.71 -16.55
C SER A 4 -13.22 6.66 -15.46
N PRO A 5 -11.99 6.26 -15.80
CA PRO A 5 -10.87 6.32 -14.86
C PRO A 5 -10.49 7.74 -14.47
N GLU A 6 -10.65 8.67 -15.41
CA GLU A 6 -10.27 10.07 -15.25
C GLU A 6 -11.48 10.99 -15.43
N PRO A 7 -11.59 12.07 -14.63
CA PRO A 7 -10.65 12.45 -13.55
C PRO A 7 -10.68 11.46 -12.37
N ASN A 8 -9.54 11.27 -11.69
CA ASN A 8 -9.46 10.48 -10.46
C ASN A 8 -10.22 11.17 -9.32
N MET A 9 -11.54 10.99 -9.28
CA MET A 9 -12.41 11.65 -8.30
C MET A 9 -12.22 11.05 -6.90
N THR A 10 -11.83 11.91 -5.97
CA THR A 10 -11.65 11.59 -4.56
C THR A 10 -12.71 12.28 -3.72
N ILE A 11 -13.38 11.50 -2.87
CA ILE A 11 -14.32 12.03 -1.88
C ILE A 11 -13.58 12.24 -0.57
N LEU A 12 -13.46 13.49 -0.13
CA LEU A 12 -13.02 13.83 1.23
C LEU A 12 -14.15 13.44 2.19
N TRP A 13 -14.00 12.28 2.85
CA TRP A 13 -15.01 11.67 3.70
C TRP A 13 -14.92 12.20 5.12
N SER A 14 -16.07 12.60 5.66
CA SER A 14 -16.23 12.94 7.07
C SER A 14 -17.52 12.30 7.58
N GLU A 15 -17.51 11.86 8.84
CA GLU A 15 -18.71 11.39 9.53
C GLU A 15 -19.80 12.49 9.56
N LYS A 16 -19.41 13.76 9.48
CA LYS A 16 -20.29 14.93 9.45
C LYS A 16 -20.83 15.30 8.07
N LEU A 17 -20.44 14.59 7.00
CA LEU A 17 -21.00 14.84 5.67
C LEU A 17 -22.53 14.66 5.66
N PRO A 18 -23.27 15.44 4.84
CA PRO A 18 -24.70 15.23 4.66
C PRO A 18 -25.01 13.79 4.23
N LEU A 19 -25.93 13.13 4.93
CA LEU A 19 -26.30 11.73 4.64
C LEU A 19 -26.71 11.51 3.18
N ASN A 20 -27.36 12.51 2.58
CA ASN A 20 -27.74 12.49 1.16
C ASN A 20 -26.51 12.34 0.25
N PHE A 21 -25.44 13.07 0.54
CA PHE A 21 -24.20 12.99 -0.22
C PHE A 21 -23.46 11.68 0.03
N LYS A 22 -23.37 11.23 1.29
CA LYS A 22 -22.80 9.91 1.64
C LYS A 22 -23.46 8.78 0.84
N LYS A 23 -24.79 8.74 0.83
CA LYS A 23 -25.57 7.74 0.09
C LYS A 23 -25.38 7.87 -1.42
N PHE A 24 -25.26 9.09 -1.94
CA PHE A 24 -25.02 9.31 -3.37
C PHE A 24 -23.62 8.84 -3.79
N ALA A 25 -22.57 9.14 -3.01
CA ALA A 25 -21.22 8.67 -3.28
C ALA A 25 -21.18 7.12 -3.26
N ALA A 26 -21.75 6.49 -2.23
CA ALA A 26 -21.89 5.04 -2.14
C ALA A 26 -22.62 4.46 -3.37
N LYS A 27 -23.69 5.11 -3.82
CA LYS A 27 -24.44 4.72 -5.04
C LYS A 27 -23.55 4.75 -6.28
N VAL A 28 -22.76 5.80 -6.47
CA VAL A 28 -21.83 5.90 -7.60
C VAL A 28 -20.76 4.81 -7.53
N SER A 29 -20.23 4.49 -6.34
CA SER A 29 -19.29 3.36 -6.18
C SER A 29 -19.93 2.02 -6.52
N ILE A 30 -21.16 1.76 -6.08
CA ILE A 30 -21.91 0.54 -6.41
C ILE A 30 -22.12 0.42 -7.93
N ASP A 31 -22.50 1.53 -8.58
CA ASP A 31 -22.81 1.55 -10.01
C ASP A 31 -21.55 1.45 -10.89
N THR A 32 -20.42 2.02 -10.45
CA THR A 32 -19.28 2.34 -11.35
C THR A 32 -17.91 1.90 -10.88
N SER A 33 -17.72 1.63 -9.58
CA SER A 33 -16.40 1.36 -8.99
C SER A 33 -15.30 2.36 -9.38
N SER A 34 -15.69 3.63 -9.60
CA SER A 34 -14.80 4.66 -10.17
C SER A 34 -14.31 5.69 -9.14
N LEU A 35 -14.83 5.67 -7.90
CA LEU A 35 -14.48 6.62 -6.83
C LEU A 35 -13.47 6.05 -5.84
N GLN A 36 -12.69 6.93 -5.22
CA GLN A 36 -11.96 6.67 -3.98
C GLN A 36 -12.39 7.64 -2.87
N TYR A 37 -12.05 7.30 -1.64
CA TYR A 37 -12.43 8.02 -0.44
C TYR A 37 -11.21 8.24 0.45
N GLU A 38 -11.07 9.43 1.03
CA GLU A 38 -9.97 9.77 1.94
C GLU A 38 -10.46 10.55 3.14
N ASN A 39 -9.82 10.34 4.29
CA ASN A 39 -10.32 10.76 5.59
C ASN A 39 -10.12 12.25 5.86
N ASP A 40 -11.18 13.04 5.69
CA ASP A 40 -11.17 14.46 6.00
C ASP A 40 -11.13 14.73 7.51
N ASP A 41 -11.79 13.89 8.31
CA ASP A 41 -11.78 14.04 9.77
C ASP A 41 -10.38 13.80 10.37
N LEU A 42 -9.50 13.10 9.64
CA LEU A 42 -8.08 12.96 9.99
C LEU A 42 -7.22 14.09 9.41
N MET A 43 -7.31 14.35 8.10
CA MET A 43 -6.35 15.23 7.40
C MET A 43 -6.62 16.71 7.66
N ARG A 44 -7.89 17.15 7.70
CA ARG A 44 -8.23 18.56 7.93
C ARG A 44 -7.75 19.06 9.31
N PRO A 45 -7.93 18.31 10.42
CA PRO A 45 -7.36 18.70 11.71
C PRO A 45 -5.82 18.65 11.74
N ASP A 46 -5.21 17.67 11.07
CA ASP A 46 -3.74 17.53 11.00
C ASP A 46 -3.07 18.72 10.32
N PHE A 47 -3.62 19.19 9.21
CA PHE A 47 -3.17 20.43 8.57
C PHE A 47 -3.65 21.70 9.28
N ASN A 48 -4.68 21.58 10.13
CA ASN A 48 -5.48 22.72 10.60
C ASN A 48 -5.89 23.64 9.44
N ASN A 49 -6.36 23.03 8.34
CA ASN A 49 -6.66 23.70 7.08
C ASN A 49 -7.74 22.91 6.31
N ASP A 50 -8.67 23.62 5.70
CA ASP A 50 -9.81 23.07 4.93
C ASP A 50 -9.67 23.25 3.41
N ASP A 51 -8.53 23.75 2.93
CA ASP A 51 -8.20 23.98 1.52
C ASP A 51 -6.96 23.15 1.10
N TYR A 52 -6.98 21.87 1.44
CA TYR A 52 -6.02 20.88 0.95
C TYR A 52 -6.62 20.06 -0.19
N ALA A 53 -5.74 19.54 -1.05
CA ALA A 53 -6.09 18.64 -2.12
C ALA A 53 -5.24 17.38 -2.06
N ILE A 54 -5.69 16.33 -2.75
CA ILE A 54 -4.94 15.09 -2.90
C ILE A 54 -4.11 15.14 -4.18
N ALA A 55 -2.80 15.05 -4.01
CA ALA A 55 -1.87 14.85 -5.10
C ALA A 55 -1.82 13.36 -5.49
N CYS A 56 -1.86 13.09 -6.80
CA CYS A 56 -1.67 11.76 -7.35
C CYS A 56 -2.71 10.74 -6.83
N CYS A 57 -2.36 9.98 -5.78
CA CYS A 57 -3.16 8.88 -5.26
C CYS A 57 -3.70 9.16 -3.86
N VAL A 58 -2.83 9.51 -2.91
CA VAL A 58 -3.16 9.59 -1.48
C VAL A 58 -2.34 10.65 -0.74
N SER A 59 -1.61 11.50 -1.45
CA SER A 59 -0.63 12.43 -0.87
C SER A 59 -1.28 13.81 -0.66
N PRO A 60 -1.70 14.18 0.56
CA PRO A 60 -2.36 15.47 0.75
C PRO A 60 -1.37 16.64 0.69
N MET A 61 -1.83 17.79 0.19
CA MET A 61 -1.09 19.06 0.22
C MET A 61 -2.04 20.25 0.39
N ILE A 62 -1.63 21.28 1.11
CA ILE A 62 -2.35 22.56 1.12
C ILE A 62 -2.14 23.24 -0.25
N VAL A 63 -3.25 23.59 -0.91
CA VAL A 63 -3.25 24.05 -2.31
C VAL A 63 -2.45 25.35 -2.45
N GLY A 64 -1.53 25.39 -3.41
CA GLY A 64 -0.70 26.57 -3.68
C GLY A 64 0.38 26.85 -2.63
N LYS A 65 0.48 26.05 -1.56
CA LYS A 65 1.40 26.30 -0.43
C LYS A 65 2.37 25.15 -0.16
N GLN A 66 2.09 23.96 -0.67
CA GLN A 66 2.87 22.76 -0.43
C GLN A 66 3.01 21.92 -1.69
N MET A 67 4.11 21.17 -1.79
CA MET A 67 4.36 20.17 -2.83
C MET A 67 5.15 18.98 -2.25
N GLN A 68 5.20 17.87 -2.98
CA GLN A 68 6.04 16.72 -2.65
C GLN A 68 7.11 16.48 -3.70
N PHE A 69 8.31 16.16 -3.25
CA PHE A 69 9.32 15.49 -4.04
C PHE A 69 9.00 13.99 -4.11
N PHE A 70 8.45 13.59 -5.26
CA PHE A 70 7.99 12.23 -5.50
C PHE A 70 9.15 11.22 -5.55
N GLY A 71 9.17 10.27 -4.62
CA GLY A 71 10.24 9.28 -4.53
C GLY A 71 9.91 7.87 -5.02
N ALA A 72 8.72 7.62 -5.57
CA ALA A 72 8.23 6.27 -5.85
C ALA A 72 8.17 5.40 -4.57
N ARG A 73 8.78 4.20 -4.56
CA ARG A 73 8.78 3.30 -3.38
C ARG A 73 9.97 2.35 -3.37
N ALA A 74 10.35 1.89 -2.17
CA ALA A 74 11.36 0.87 -1.94
C ALA A 74 10.74 -0.52 -1.69
N ASN A 75 11.47 -1.58 -2.03
CA ASN A 75 11.03 -2.97 -1.88
C ASN A 75 11.40 -3.52 -0.50
N LEU A 76 10.49 -3.40 0.47
CA LEU A 76 10.73 -3.79 1.86
C LEU A 76 10.85 -5.32 2.02
N ALA A 77 10.07 -6.08 1.26
CA ALA A 77 10.13 -7.55 1.28
C ALA A 77 11.49 -8.09 0.81
N LYS A 78 12.09 -7.49 -0.23
CA LYS A 78 13.43 -7.87 -0.69
C LYS A 78 14.51 -7.46 0.32
N THR A 79 14.35 -6.35 1.03
CA THR A 79 15.25 -5.96 2.12
C THR A 79 15.34 -7.04 3.21
N MET A 80 14.23 -7.72 3.52
CA MET A 80 14.24 -8.87 4.45
C MET A 80 15.04 -10.05 3.89
N LEU A 81 14.89 -10.37 2.60
CA LEU A 81 15.70 -11.43 1.98
C LEU A 81 17.18 -11.09 2.02
N TYR A 82 17.55 -9.82 1.81
CA TYR A 82 18.94 -9.38 1.94
C TYR A 82 19.45 -9.53 3.38
N ALA A 83 18.62 -9.26 4.38
CA ALA A 83 18.98 -9.48 5.79
C ALA A 83 19.29 -10.95 6.08
N ILE A 84 18.49 -11.88 5.56
CA ILE A 84 18.71 -13.33 5.70
C ILE A 84 19.96 -13.78 4.92
N ASN A 85 20.15 -13.25 3.72
CA ASN A 85 21.18 -13.67 2.76
C ASN A 85 22.48 -12.82 2.79
N GLY A 86 22.71 -12.02 3.83
CA GLY A 86 23.97 -11.26 3.96
C GLY A 86 24.19 -10.21 2.86
N GLY A 87 23.09 -9.68 2.30
CA GLY A 87 23.09 -8.67 1.25
C GLY A 87 23.29 -9.17 -0.18
N VAL A 88 23.40 -10.49 -0.36
CA VAL A 88 23.39 -11.12 -1.69
C VAL A 88 21.96 -11.24 -2.20
N ASP A 89 21.73 -10.84 -3.44
CA ASP A 89 20.42 -10.97 -4.08
C ASP A 89 20.10 -12.44 -4.36
N GLU A 90 18.95 -12.89 -3.85
CA GLU A 90 18.52 -14.30 -3.87
C GLU A 90 18.29 -14.85 -5.28
N LYS A 91 18.19 -13.97 -6.28
CA LYS A 91 17.83 -14.31 -7.65
C LYS A 91 18.97 -14.05 -8.63
N LEU A 92 19.70 -12.95 -8.45
CA LEU A 92 20.84 -12.57 -9.30
C LEU A 92 22.18 -13.06 -8.77
N LYS A 93 22.24 -13.60 -7.55
CA LYS A 93 23.46 -14.10 -6.90
C LYS A 93 24.61 -13.09 -6.83
N MET A 94 24.29 -11.79 -6.83
CA MET A 94 25.27 -10.71 -6.74
C MET A 94 25.14 -9.98 -5.40
N GLN A 95 26.25 -9.48 -4.88
CA GLN A 95 26.25 -8.62 -3.70
C GLN A 95 25.60 -7.27 -4.05
N VAL A 96 24.48 -6.95 -3.41
CA VAL A 96 23.76 -5.67 -3.61
C VAL A 96 23.79 -4.84 -2.34
N GLY A 97 23.33 -5.43 -1.23
CA GLY A 97 23.42 -4.83 0.09
C GLY A 97 24.83 -4.94 0.69
N PRO A 98 25.06 -4.35 1.87
CA PRO A 98 26.35 -4.44 2.54
C PRO A 98 26.74 -5.90 2.81
N LYS A 99 27.97 -6.27 2.43
CA LYS A 99 28.50 -7.61 2.64
C LYS A 99 28.54 -7.93 4.13
N SER A 100 27.87 -8.99 4.51
CA SER A 100 27.83 -9.49 5.89
C SER A 100 27.53 -10.98 5.89
N GLU A 101 27.73 -11.66 7.01
CA GLU A 101 27.41 -13.09 7.08
C GLU A 101 25.89 -13.31 6.95
N PRO A 102 25.46 -14.29 6.13
CA PRO A 102 24.06 -14.71 6.09
C PRO A 102 23.71 -15.50 7.36
N ILE A 103 22.43 -15.54 7.71
CA ILE A 103 21.93 -16.35 8.82
C ILE A 103 22.31 -17.81 8.56
N LYS A 104 22.90 -18.50 9.54
CA LYS A 104 23.36 -19.90 9.41
C LYS A 104 22.42 -20.90 10.08
N GLY A 105 21.47 -20.45 10.89
CA GLY A 105 20.51 -21.30 11.58
C GLY A 105 19.69 -22.16 10.61
N ASP A 106 19.34 -23.37 11.07
CA ASP A 106 18.49 -24.32 10.35
C ASP A 106 17.01 -23.90 10.38
N VAL A 107 16.60 -23.18 11.43
CA VAL A 107 15.27 -22.59 11.58
C VAL A 107 15.45 -21.10 11.82
N LEU A 108 14.68 -20.27 11.12
CA LEU A 108 14.74 -18.82 11.30
C LEU A 108 14.25 -18.45 12.70
N ASN A 109 15.01 -17.59 13.37
CA ASN A 109 14.62 -16.98 14.64
C ASN A 109 14.18 -15.53 14.40
N TYR A 110 13.07 -15.12 15.02
CA TYR A 110 12.50 -13.78 14.82
C TYR A 110 13.47 -12.66 15.22
N ASP A 111 14.11 -12.77 16.40
CA ASP A 111 14.99 -11.71 16.90
C ASP A 111 16.23 -11.57 16.00
N GLU A 112 16.82 -12.69 15.57
CA GLU A 112 17.96 -12.68 14.65
C GLU A 112 17.56 -12.06 13.29
N VAL A 113 16.44 -12.47 12.70
CA VAL A 113 16.00 -11.92 11.41
C VAL A 113 15.65 -10.44 11.53
N MET A 114 14.96 -10.03 12.60
CA MET A 114 14.51 -8.67 12.78
C MET A 114 15.67 -7.70 13.06
N GLU A 115 16.67 -8.12 13.85
CA GLU A 115 17.90 -7.34 14.06
C GLU A 115 18.61 -7.06 12.73
N ARG A 116 18.74 -8.09 11.89
CA ARG A 116 19.37 -7.95 10.57
C ARG A 116 18.50 -7.12 9.64
N MET A 117 17.18 -7.30 9.66
CA MET A 117 16.24 -6.49 8.89
C MET A 117 16.35 -5.00 9.27
N ASP A 118 16.47 -4.68 10.56
CA ASP A 118 16.65 -3.30 11.04
C ASP A 118 17.93 -2.66 10.49
N HIS A 119 19.04 -3.41 10.50
CA HIS A 119 20.31 -2.99 9.89
C HIS A 119 20.19 -2.75 8.38
N PHE A 120 19.53 -3.65 7.65
CA PHE A 120 19.33 -3.50 6.21
C PHE A 120 18.33 -2.38 5.86
N MET A 121 17.37 -2.07 6.75
CA MET A 121 16.51 -0.89 6.60
C MET A 121 17.30 0.42 6.75
N ASP A 122 18.33 0.49 7.61
CA ASP A 122 19.22 1.67 7.66
C ASP A 122 19.98 1.87 6.35
N TRP A 123 20.52 0.78 5.80
CA TRP A 123 21.15 0.81 4.48
C TRP A 123 20.16 1.28 3.41
N LEU A 124 18.96 0.68 3.37
CA LEU A 124 17.94 1.03 2.39
C LEU A 124 17.56 2.51 2.48
N ALA A 125 17.30 3.02 3.69
CA ALA A 125 16.96 4.43 3.93
C ALA A 125 18.06 5.36 3.40
N LYS A 126 19.34 5.06 3.70
CA LYS A 126 20.47 5.86 3.21
C LYS A 126 20.55 5.88 1.69
N GLN A 127 20.48 4.71 1.05
CA GLN A 127 20.54 4.62 -0.41
C GLN A 127 19.37 5.35 -1.06
N TYR A 128 18.18 5.22 -0.47
CA TYR A 128 16.97 5.81 -1.01
C TYR A 128 16.99 7.33 -0.95
N ILE A 129 17.25 7.93 0.22
CA ILE A 129 17.37 9.39 0.37
C ILE A 129 18.50 9.95 -0.49
N THR A 130 19.65 9.26 -0.57
CA THR A 130 20.75 9.68 -1.44
C THR A 130 20.31 9.76 -2.91
N ALA A 131 19.59 8.74 -3.39
CA ALA A 131 19.07 8.74 -4.75
C ALA A 131 18.08 9.89 -4.98
N LEU A 132 17.15 10.12 -4.05
CA LEU A 132 16.15 11.19 -4.17
C LEU A 132 16.78 12.59 -4.12
N ASN A 133 17.79 12.79 -3.28
CA ASN A 133 18.54 14.05 -3.24
C ASN A 133 19.15 14.40 -4.61
N ILE A 134 19.72 13.39 -5.29
CA ILE A 134 20.26 13.57 -6.64
C ILE A 134 19.13 13.84 -7.64
N ILE A 135 18.06 13.04 -7.60
CA ILE A 135 16.92 13.17 -8.53
C ILE A 135 16.33 14.58 -8.46
N HIS A 136 15.97 15.06 -7.28
CA HIS A 136 15.27 16.33 -7.14
C HIS A 136 16.17 17.53 -7.34
N TYR A 137 17.46 17.43 -6.99
CA TYR A 137 18.44 18.45 -7.40
C TYR A 137 18.48 18.59 -8.92
N MET A 138 18.51 17.48 -9.66
CA MET A 138 18.56 17.51 -11.12
C MET A 138 17.23 17.94 -11.74
N HIS A 139 16.10 17.56 -11.14
CA HIS A 139 14.78 17.96 -11.61
C HIS A 139 14.57 19.47 -11.47
N ASP A 140 14.84 20.05 -10.29
CA ASP A 140 14.76 21.50 -10.08
C ASP A 140 15.71 22.26 -11.04
N LYS A 141 16.87 21.68 -11.38
CA LYS A 141 17.83 22.34 -12.27
C LYS A 141 17.45 22.29 -13.74
N TYR A 142 16.93 21.17 -14.23
CA TYR A 142 16.77 20.92 -15.67
C TYR A 142 15.32 20.84 -16.15
N SER A 143 14.36 20.68 -15.23
CA SER A 143 12.95 20.50 -15.55
C SER A 143 12.03 21.15 -14.50
N TYR A 144 12.41 22.33 -14.01
CA TYR A 144 11.58 23.08 -13.07
C TYR A 144 10.19 23.39 -13.65
N GLU A 145 9.14 23.02 -12.91
CA GLU A 145 7.74 23.08 -13.32
C GLU A 145 7.16 24.50 -13.27
N ALA A 146 7.79 25.45 -13.99
CA ALA A 146 7.56 26.88 -13.86
C ALA A 146 6.08 27.29 -13.95
N SER A 147 5.29 26.71 -14.87
CA SER A 147 3.87 27.06 -15.02
C SER A 147 3.01 26.62 -13.82
N LEU A 148 3.36 25.53 -13.15
CA LEU A 148 2.68 25.06 -11.94
C LEU A 148 3.14 25.87 -10.73
N MET A 149 4.45 26.09 -10.60
CA MET A 149 5.03 26.83 -9.49
C MET A 149 4.67 28.31 -9.51
N ALA A 150 4.35 28.89 -10.66
CA ALA A 150 3.81 30.24 -10.79
C ALA A 150 2.43 30.42 -10.13
N LEU A 151 1.72 29.32 -9.84
CA LEU A 151 0.42 29.31 -9.17
C LEU A 151 0.53 28.96 -7.68
N HIS A 152 1.74 29.02 -7.13
CA HIS A 152 2.00 28.83 -5.71
C HIS A 152 2.47 30.14 -5.07
N ASP A 153 2.39 30.19 -3.74
CA ASP A 153 3.06 31.22 -2.95
C ASP A 153 4.57 31.19 -3.20
N ARG A 154 5.25 32.30 -2.87
CA ARG A 154 6.70 32.46 -3.06
C ARG A 154 7.50 31.29 -2.48
N ASP A 155 7.17 30.92 -1.24
CA ASP A 155 7.84 29.85 -0.50
C ASP A 155 6.90 28.66 -0.35
N VAL A 156 7.21 27.59 -1.06
CA VAL A 156 6.42 26.34 -1.04
C VAL A 156 7.05 25.34 -0.09
N ILE A 157 6.25 24.76 0.82
CA ILE A 157 6.67 23.65 1.69
C ILE A 157 6.98 22.43 0.82
N ARG A 158 8.08 21.74 1.12
CA ARG A 158 8.49 20.53 0.39
C ARG A 158 8.60 19.36 1.35
N THR A 159 8.03 18.23 0.96
CA THR A 159 8.30 16.95 1.61
C THR A 159 9.09 16.03 0.68
N MET A 160 9.89 15.12 1.23
CA MET A 160 10.61 14.08 0.49
C MET A 160 9.85 12.76 0.66
N ALA A 161 8.96 12.46 -0.29
CA ALA A 161 8.00 11.35 -0.20
C ALA A 161 8.66 10.00 -0.52
N CYS A 162 8.85 9.16 0.49
CA CYS A 162 9.49 7.85 0.39
C CYS A 162 8.45 6.73 0.53
N GLY A 163 8.09 6.08 -0.57
CA GLY A 163 7.13 4.97 -0.49
C GLY A 163 7.75 3.66 0.00
N ILE A 164 6.94 2.79 0.61
CA ILE A 164 7.27 1.39 0.89
C ILE A 164 6.34 0.45 0.13
N ALA A 165 6.89 -0.66 -0.37
CA ALA A 165 6.18 -1.71 -1.08
C ALA A 165 6.39 -3.07 -0.42
N GLY A 166 5.36 -3.93 -0.48
CA GLY A 166 5.41 -5.27 0.07
C GLY A 166 5.29 -5.31 1.60
N LEU A 167 4.56 -4.35 2.20
CA LEU A 167 4.36 -4.28 3.65
C LEU A 167 3.76 -5.58 4.20
N SER A 168 2.65 -6.05 3.63
CA SER A 168 1.99 -7.29 4.06
C SER A 168 2.87 -8.52 3.87
N VAL A 169 3.66 -8.60 2.79
CA VAL A 169 4.63 -9.69 2.60
C VAL A 169 5.67 -9.70 3.71
N ALA A 170 6.22 -8.53 4.07
CA ALA A 170 7.20 -8.43 5.15
C ALA A 170 6.56 -8.73 6.52
N ALA A 171 5.40 -8.18 6.83
CA ALA A 171 4.70 -8.42 8.09
C ALA A 171 4.32 -9.90 8.27
N ASP A 172 3.74 -10.52 7.24
CA ASP A 172 3.37 -11.94 7.26
C ASP A 172 4.60 -12.85 7.32
N SER A 173 5.73 -12.43 6.72
CA SER A 173 6.99 -13.18 6.79
C SER A 173 7.56 -13.16 8.20
N LEU A 174 7.55 -11.99 8.86
CA LEU A 174 7.93 -11.88 10.27
C LEU A 174 7.00 -12.71 11.16
N SER A 175 5.70 -12.70 10.87
CA SER A 175 4.70 -13.50 11.58
C SER A 175 4.95 -15.00 11.44
N ALA A 176 5.21 -15.48 10.22
CA ALA A 176 5.56 -16.89 9.96
C ALA A 176 6.79 -17.32 10.76
N ILE A 177 7.83 -16.48 10.81
CA ILE A 177 9.05 -16.75 11.58
C ILE A 177 8.79 -16.74 13.10
N LYS A 178 7.88 -15.88 13.57
CA LYS A 178 7.60 -15.70 14.99
C LYS A 178 6.63 -16.73 15.57
N TYR A 179 5.71 -17.25 14.75
CA TYR A 179 4.60 -18.09 15.20
C TYR A 179 4.55 -19.48 14.56
N ALA A 180 5.34 -19.75 13.53
CA ALA A 180 5.54 -21.06 12.93
C ALA A 180 7.03 -21.42 12.89
N LYS A 181 7.36 -22.61 12.38
CA LYS A 181 8.76 -22.98 12.10
C LYS A 181 9.05 -22.74 10.64
N VAL A 182 9.98 -21.83 10.35
CA VAL A 182 10.42 -21.54 8.99
C VAL A 182 11.82 -22.07 8.77
N LYS A 183 11.98 -23.04 7.87
CA LYS A 183 13.26 -23.66 7.51
C LYS A 183 13.75 -23.12 6.17
N PRO A 184 14.90 -22.43 6.11
CA PRO A 184 15.48 -21.99 4.84
C PRO A 184 15.97 -23.18 4.00
N ILE A 185 15.54 -23.23 2.74
CA ILE A 185 16.12 -24.11 1.71
C ILE A 185 17.23 -23.33 1.02
N ARG A 186 18.45 -23.85 1.12
CA ARG A 186 19.66 -23.18 0.62
C ARG A 186 20.21 -23.89 -0.60
N ASP A 187 20.84 -23.12 -1.49
CA ASP A 187 21.60 -23.67 -2.61
C ASP A 187 23.03 -24.07 -2.20
N GLU A 188 23.84 -24.45 -3.20
CA GLU A 188 25.25 -24.85 -3.03
C GLU A 188 26.15 -23.77 -2.41
N ASP A 189 25.77 -22.49 -2.51
CA ASP A 189 26.48 -21.35 -1.95
C ASP A 189 25.97 -20.99 -0.53
N GLY A 190 24.98 -21.72 -0.02
CA GLY A 190 24.34 -21.45 1.28
C GLY A 190 23.31 -20.32 1.26
N LEU A 191 22.92 -19.83 0.07
CA LEU A 191 21.95 -18.77 -0.13
C LEU A 191 20.53 -19.30 0.05
N ALA A 192 19.71 -18.69 0.91
CA ALA A 192 18.32 -19.08 1.07
C ALA A 192 17.52 -18.68 -0.18
N ILE A 193 17.00 -19.67 -0.90
CA ILE A 193 16.27 -19.51 -2.16
C ILE A 193 14.80 -19.97 -2.05
N ASP A 194 14.46 -20.72 -0.99
CA ASP A 194 13.09 -21.14 -0.68
C ASP A 194 12.92 -21.36 0.84
N PHE A 195 11.70 -21.56 1.32
CA PHE A 195 11.38 -21.73 2.74
C PHE A 195 10.28 -22.79 2.93
N GLU A 196 10.49 -23.71 3.87
CA GLU A 196 9.45 -24.63 4.34
C GLU A 196 8.81 -24.05 5.61
N ILE A 197 7.48 -24.09 5.68
CA ILE A 197 6.71 -23.59 6.84
C ILE A 197 6.00 -24.79 7.48
N GLU A 198 6.30 -25.05 8.75
CA GLU A 198 5.58 -26.02 9.58
C GLU A 198 4.76 -25.27 10.64
N GLY A 199 3.43 -25.36 10.53
CA GLY A 199 2.46 -24.71 11.41
C GLY A 199 1.73 -23.53 10.76
N GLU A 200 0.55 -23.23 11.27
CA GLU A 200 -0.22 -22.04 10.90
C GLU A 200 0.36 -20.79 11.57
N TYR A 201 0.26 -19.64 10.91
CA TYR A 201 0.71 -18.36 11.44
C TYR A 201 -0.30 -17.23 11.18
N PRO A 202 -0.35 -16.17 12.01
CA PRO A 202 -1.26 -15.05 11.80
C PRO A 202 -0.93 -14.25 10.53
N GLN A 203 -1.94 -13.88 9.74
CA GLN A 203 -1.78 -13.11 8.50
C GLN A 203 -2.48 -11.75 8.60
N PHE A 204 -1.82 -10.69 8.15
CA PHE A 204 -2.30 -9.31 8.16
C PHE A 204 -3.63 -9.17 7.42
N GLY A 205 -4.54 -8.34 7.93
CA GLY A 205 -5.87 -8.14 7.34
C GLY A 205 -7.00 -8.92 8.01
N ASN A 206 -6.74 -9.54 9.16
CA ASN A 206 -7.69 -10.37 9.89
C ASN A 206 -7.97 -9.88 11.32
N ASN A 207 -7.65 -8.62 11.60
CA ASN A 207 -7.73 -7.97 12.91
C ASN A 207 -7.07 -8.82 14.00
N ASP A 208 -5.84 -9.26 13.73
CA ASP A 208 -5.04 -10.07 14.65
C ASP A 208 -3.80 -9.26 15.06
N PRO A 209 -3.79 -8.69 16.28
CA PRO A 209 -2.71 -7.82 16.73
C PRO A 209 -1.31 -8.44 16.59
N ARG A 210 -1.21 -9.78 16.66
CA ARG A 210 0.08 -10.49 16.55
C ARG A 210 0.83 -10.21 15.25
N VAL A 211 0.12 -9.89 14.17
CA VAL A 211 0.70 -9.56 12.86
C VAL A 211 0.40 -8.12 12.44
N ASP A 212 -0.73 -7.56 12.86
CA ASP A 212 -1.04 -6.15 12.62
C ASP A 212 0.01 -5.24 13.29
N ASP A 213 0.43 -5.57 14.52
CA ASP A 213 1.45 -4.80 15.24
C ASP A 213 2.83 -4.90 14.56
N LEU A 214 3.12 -5.99 13.83
CA LEU A 214 4.34 -6.11 13.02
C LEU A 214 4.29 -5.18 11.80
N ALA A 215 3.13 -5.05 11.16
CA ALA A 215 2.96 -4.12 10.05
C ALA A 215 3.09 -2.67 10.51
N VAL A 216 2.49 -2.33 11.66
CA VAL A 216 2.62 -1.01 12.31
C VAL A 216 4.09 -0.71 12.63
N ASP A 217 4.79 -1.62 13.30
CA ASP A 217 6.21 -1.46 13.66
C ASP A 217 7.10 -1.23 12.42
N LEU A 218 6.86 -1.94 11.31
CA LEU A 218 7.62 -1.72 10.07
C LEU A 218 7.42 -0.31 9.48
N VAL A 219 6.18 0.21 9.50
CA VAL A 219 5.88 1.58 9.05
C VAL A 219 6.61 2.59 9.95
N GLU A 220 6.55 2.43 11.26
CA GLU A 220 7.22 3.32 12.21
C GLU A 220 8.75 3.29 12.06
N ARG A 221 9.34 2.10 11.96
CA ARG A 221 10.80 1.92 11.86
C ARG A 221 11.36 2.61 10.65
N PHE A 222 10.79 2.37 9.47
CA PHE A 222 11.33 2.95 8.25
C PHE A 222 11.20 4.47 8.23
N MET A 223 10.06 5.01 8.71
CA MET A 223 9.87 6.45 8.88
C MET A 223 10.93 7.06 9.82
N LYS A 224 11.12 6.49 11.02
CA LYS A 224 12.14 6.94 11.99
C LYS A 224 13.56 6.90 11.41
N LYS A 225 13.84 5.99 10.47
CA LYS A 225 15.15 5.88 9.80
C LYS A 225 15.35 6.99 8.77
N ILE A 226 14.40 7.21 7.84
CA ILE A 226 14.53 8.27 6.83
C ILE A 226 14.49 9.67 7.45
N GLN A 227 13.79 9.86 8.57
CA GLN A 227 13.69 11.14 9.28
C GLN A 227 15.05 11.71 9.73
N LYS A 228 16.04 10.85 9.97
CA LYS A 228 17.38 11.24 10.45
C LYS A 228 18.33 11.70 9.33
N LEU A 229 17.93 11.56 8.06
CA LEU A 229 18.82 11.75 6.92
C LEU A 229 18.64 13.15 6.32
N HIS A 230 19.74 13.78 5.93
CA HIS A 230 19.70 15.08 5.25
C HIS A 230 19.06 14.97 3.87
N THR A 231 18.21 15.93 3.54
CA THR A 231 17.46 15.98 2.29
C THR A 231 17.80 17.21 1.46
N TYR A 232 17.69 17.10 0.14
CA TYR A 232 17.83 18.22 -0.77
C TYR A 232 16.79 19.30 -0.44
N ARG A 233 17.27 20.56 -0.35
CA ARG A 233 16.46 21.74 -0.05
C ARG A 233 15.65 21.62 1.24
N ASP A 234 16.19 20.87 2.21
CA ASP A 234 15.61 20.60 3.53
C ASP A 234 14.17 20.07 3.46
N ALA A 235 13.83 19.35 2.37
CA ALA A 235 12.51 18.77 2.20
C ALA A 235 12.21 17.77 3.33
N ILE A 236 11.08 17.94 4.00
CA ILE A 236 10.73 17.15 5.20
C ILE A 236 10.45 15.71 4.75
N PRO A 237 11.23 14.71 5.20
CA PRO A 237 10.98 13.32 4.82
C PRO A 237 9.61 12.86 5.30
N THR A 238 8.85 12.25 4.39
CA THR A 238 7.56 11.61 4.66
C THR A 238 7.56 10.21 4.05
N GLN A 239 6.64 9.37 4.47
CA GLN A 239 6.50 8.00 3.97
C GLN A 239 5.10 7.76 3.43
N SER A 240 4.97 6.89 2.41
CA SER A 240 3.69 6.35 1.97
C SER A 240 3.71 4.82 1.91
N VAL A 241 2.57 4.19 2.17
CA VAL A 241 2.35 2.77 1.91
C VAL A 241 1.55 2.63 0.62
N LEU A 242 2.23 2.82 -0.50
CA LEU A 242 1.65 2.91 -1.84
C LEU A 242 2.52 2.14 -2.85
N THR A 243 1.91 1.38 -3.78
CA THR A 243 2.66 0.60 -4.79
C THR A 243 2.34 0.89 -6.26
N ILE A 244 1.19 1.47 -6.63
CA ILE A 244 0.77 1.55 -8.04
C ILE A 244 0.90 0.15 -8.67
N THR A 245 1.67 -0.01 -9.74
CA THR A 245 1.98 -1.29 -10.40
C THR A 245 3.33 -1.90 -9.96
N SER A 246 4.06 -1.23 -9.05
CA SER A 246 5.32 -1.74 -8.51
C SER A 246 5.11 -3.03 -7.69
N ASN A 247 3.90 -3.32 -7.22
CA ASN A 247 3.58 -4.58 -6.56
C ASN A 247 3.84 -5.78 -7.49
N VAL A 248 3.51 -5.65 -8.78
CA VAL A 248 3.78 -6.66 -9.82
C VAL A 248 5.26 -6.67 -10.18
N VAL A 249 5.86 -5.50 -10.43
CA VAL A 249 7.28 -5.41 -10.86
C VAL A 249 8.23 -5.91 -9.78
N TYR A 250 8.04 -5.50 -8.53
CA TYR A 250 8.84 -5.99 -7.41
C TYR A 250 8.55 -7.45 -7.10
N GLY A 251 7.29 -7.87 -7.12
CA GLY A 251 6.91 -9.26 -6.99
C GLY A 251 7.65 -10.18 -7.96
N LYS A 252 7.70 -9.79 -9.25
CA LYS A 252 8.43 -10.48 -10.33
C LYS A 252 9.94 -10.59 -10.10
N LYS A 253 10.51 -9.60 -9.40
CA LYS A 253 11.95 -9.48 -9.11
C LYS A 253 12.33 -9.98 -7.71
N THR A 254 11.37 -10.46 -6.92
CA THR A 254 11.61 -11.03 -5.58
C THR A 254 11.34 -12.53 -5.58
N GLY A 255 12.27 -13.29 -5.03
CA GLY A 255 12.22 -14.75 -4.83
C GLY A 255 11.18 -15.20 -3.82
N ASN A 256 11.23 -16.45 -3.41
CA ASN A 256 10.33 -16.98 -2.37
C ASN A 256 10.55 -16.21 -1.06
N THR A 257 9.49 -15.93 -0.31
CA THR A 257 9.56 -15.21 0.97
C THR A 257 9.07 -16.07 2.14
N PRO A 258 9.50 -15.79 3.38
CA PRO A 258 9.16 -16.62 4.56
C PRO A 258 7.66 -16.75 4.86
N ASP A 259 6.81 -15.87 4.33
CA ASP A 259 5.34 -15.96 4.37
C ASP A 259 4.77 -17.03 3.42
N GLY A 260 5.61 -17.74 2.68
CA GLY A 260 5.20 -18.76 1.71
C GLY A 260 4.77 -18.20 0.35
N ARG A 261 4.85 -16.87 0.14
CA ARG A 261 4.60 -16.29 -1.18
C ARG A 261 5.70 -16.76 -2.14
N ARG A 262 5.27 -17.26 -3.30
CA ARG A 262 6.16 -17.85 -4.31
C ARG A 262 6.91 -16.77 -5.10
N ALA A 263 8.12 -17.12 -5.52
CA ALA A 263 8.97 -16.29 -6.37
C ALA A 263 8.20 -15.79 -7.61
N GLY A 264 8.30 -14.50 -7.88
CA GLY A 264 7.67 -13.88 -9.05
C GLY A 264 6.20 -13.49 -8.88
N ALA A 265 5.49 -13.96 -7.85
CA ALA A 265 4.11 -13.57 -7.60
C ALA A 265 3.98 -12.06 -7.31
N PRO A 266 2.87 -11.38 -7.61
CA PRO A 266 2.68 -9.98 -7.18
C PRO A 266 2.70 -9.82 -5.65
N PHE A 267 3.06 -8.64 -5.18
CA PHE A 267 2.73 -8.19 -3.81
C PHE A 267 1.29 -7.66 -3.75
N GLY A 268 0.73 -7.50 -2.54
CA GLY A 268 -0.47 -6.72 -2.33
C GLY A 268 -0.32 -5.27 -2.83
N PRO A 269 -1.36 -4.65 -3.41
CA PRO A 269 -1.33 -3.25 -3.82
C PRO A 269 -1.34 -2.30 -2.61
N GLY A 270 -0.41 -1.36 -2.53
CA GLY A 270 -0.30 -0.41 -1.41
C GLY A 270 -0.15 -1.12 -0.06
N ALA A 271 -1.06 -0.82 0.85
CA ALA A 271 -1.16 -1.35 2.20
C ALA A 271 -2.06 -2.59 2.31
N ASN A 272 -2.50 -3.16 1.19
CA ASN A 272 -3.38 -4.34 1.21
C ASN A 272 -2.73 -5.55 1.89
N PRO A 273 -3.55 -6.38 2.57
CA PRO A 273 -3.24 -7.79 2.80
C PRO A 273 -2.79 -8.49 1.51
N MET A 274 -1.97 -9.53 1.66
CA MET A 274 -1.61 -10.38 0.52
C MET A 274 -2.84 -11.12 -0.01
N HIS A 275 -2.87 -11.38 -1.31
CA HIS A 275 -4.03 -11.89 -2.04
C HIS A 275 -4.64 -13.13 -1.38
N GLY A 276 -5.91 -13.02 -0.96
CA GLY A 276 -6.69 -14.11 -0.37
C GLY A 276 -6.39 -14.41 1.11
N ARG A 277 -5.54 -13.61 1.77
CA ARG A 277 -5.19 -13.82 3.20
C ARG A 277 -6.16 -13.14 4.17
N ASP A 278 -6.82 -12.06 3.77
CA ASP A 278 -7.89 -11.42 4.53
C ASP A 278 -9.22 -12.17 4.36
N GLN A 279 -9.56 -13.00 5.34
CA GLN A 279 -10.66 -13.98 5.24
C GLN A 279 -11.77 -13.76 6.27
N LYS A 280 -11.62 -12.78 7.18
CA LYS A 280 -12.57 -12.52 8.28
C LYS A 280 -13.58 -11.38 8.00
N GLY A 281 -13.81 -11.07 6.72
CA GLY A 281 -14.79 -10.06 6.29
C GLY A 281 -14.26 -8.63 6.23
N ALA A 282 -15.10 -7.72 5.75
CA ALA A 282 -14.77 -6.32 5.49
C ALA A 282 -14.30 -5.57 6.74
N VAL A 283 -15.02 -5.69 7.86
CA VAL A 283 -14.70 -4.99 9.10
C VAL A 283 -13.32 -5.40 9.62
N ALA A 284 -12.96 -6.68 9.52
CA ALA A 284 -11.66 -7.16 9.98
C ALA A 284 -10.50 -6.60 9.16
N SER A 285 -10.61 -6.61 7.82
CA SER A 285 -9.56 -6.11 6.93
C SER A 285 -9.45 -4.58 6.99
N LEU A 286 -10.58 -3.86 7.00
CA LEU A 286 -10.65 -2.41 7.23
C LEU A 286 -9.99 -2.03 8.56
N THR A 287 -10.28 -2.76 9.64
CA THR A 287 -9.68 -2.51 10.97
C THR A 287 -8.18 -2.72 10.96
N SER A 288 -7.68 -3.78 10.32
CA SER A 288 -6.24 -4.08 10.28
C SER A 288 -5.46 -2.97 9.56
N VAL A 289 -6.01 -2.47 8.45
CA VAL A 289 -5.41 -1.37 7.68
C VAL A 289 -5.51 -0.04 8.45
N ALA A 290 -6.64 0.22 9.11
CA ALA A 290 -6.83 1.44 9.91
C ALA A 290 -5.91 1.53 11.14
N LYS A 291 -5.24 0.44 11.53
CA LYS A 291 -4.18 0.46 12.55
C LYS A 291 -2.86 1.06 12.02
N LEU A 292 -2.64 1.07 10.71
CA LEU A 292 -1.39 1.57 10.14
C LEU A 292 -1.27 3.08 10.37
N PRO A 293 -0.17 3.56 10.96
CA PRO A 293 -0.13 4.91 11.50
C PRO A 293 0.14 5.96 10.42
N PHE A 294 -0.87 6.76 10.06
CA PHE A 294 -0.72 7.92 9.17
C PHE A 294 0.26 8.95 9.75
N ALA A 295 0.35 9.06 11.07
CA ALA A 295 1.39 9.83 11.76
C ALA A 295 2.82 9.50 11.30
N TYR A 296 3.07 8.25 10.89
CA TYR A 296 4.36 7.79 10.34
C TYR A 296 4.32 7.55 8.83
N ALA A 297 3.22 7.91 8.16
CA ALA A 297 3.04 7.73 6.72
C ALA A 297 2.27 8.92 6.10
N LYS A 298 2.77 10.14 6.36
CA LYS A 298 2.14 11.40 5.92
C LYS A 298 2.02 11.62 4.41
N ASP A 299 2.65 10.77 3.59
CA ASP A 299 2.44 10.74 2.14
C ASP A 299 1.31 9.78 1.72
N GLY A 300 0.63 9.13 2.67
CA GLY A 300 -0.62 8.40 2.48
C GLY A 300 -0.51 6.87 2.60
N ILE A 301 -1.65 6.23 2.86
CA ILE A 301 -1.76 4.77 3.07
C ILE A 301 -2.85 4.23 2.15
N SER A 302 -2.45 3.62 1.03
CA SER A 302 -3.41 3.19 0.01
C SER A 302 -3.95 1.78 0.29
N TYR A 303 -5.26 1.68 0.55
CA TYR A 303 -5.98 0.41 0.56
C TYR A 303 -6.98 0.25 -0.59
N THR A 304 -6.99 -0.92 -1.24
CA THR A 304 -7.89 -1.31 -2.33
C THR A 304 -8.85 -2.39 -1.88
N PHE A 305 -10.09 -1.99 -1.62
CA PHE A 305 -11.14 -2.85 -1.10
C PHE A 305 -12.11 -3.25 -2.23
N SER A 306 -12.23 -4.56 -2.44
CA SER A 306 -13.21 -5.15 -3.36
C SER A 306 -14.22 -5.97 -2.56
N ILE A 307 -15.51 -5.71 -2.79
CA ILE A 307 -16.61 -6.41 -2.12
C ILE A 307 -17.66 -6.86 -3.14
N VAL A 308 -18.23 -8.05 -2.94
CA VAL A 308 -19.32 -8.53 -3.79
C VAL A 308 -20.62 -7.81 -3.47
N PRO A 309 -21.48 -7.49 -4.46
CA PRO A 309 -22.70 -6.71 -4.23
C PRO A 309 -23.63 -7.28 -3.13
N ASN A 310 -23.74 -8.61 -3.05
CA ASN A 310 -24.61 -9.27 -2.07
C ASN A 310 -24.07 -9.25 -0.64
N ALA A 311 -22.76 -9.02 -0.45
CA ALA A 311 -22.18 -8.85 0.88
C ALA A 311 -22.60 -7.51 1.50
N LEU A 312 -22.86 -6.49 0.67
CA LEU A 312 -23.36 -5.19 1.11
C LEU A 312 -24.88 -5.18 1.37
N GLY A 313 -25.65 -6.06 0.74
CA GLY A 313 -27.09 -6.11 0.92
C GLY A 313 -27.86 -6.75 -0.23
N LYS A 314 -29.14 -7.05 0.02
CA LYS A 314 -30.05 -7.67 -0.96
C LYS A 314 -30.58 -6.68 -2.00
N ASP A 315 -30.66 -5.40 -1.66
CA ASP A 315 -31.14 -4.31 -2.51
C ASP A 315 -30.25 -3.07 -2.38
N ASP A 316 -30.40 -2.13 -3.30
CA ASP A 316 -29.51 -0.98 -3.42
C ASP A 316 -29.62 0.01 -2.25
N GLU A 317 -30.78 0.15 -1.60
CA GLU A 317 -30.90 1.03 -0.43
C GLU A 317 -30.11 0.48 0.76
N VAL A 318 -30.17 -0.83 0.98
CA VAL A 318 -29.36 -1.51 1.99
C VAL A 318 -27.87 -1.42 1.64
N ARG A 319 -27.50 -1.68 0.38
CA ARG A 319 -26.09 -1.60 -0.06
C ARG A 319 -25.49 -0.22 0.15
N LYS A 320 -26.20 0.85 -0.23
CA LYS A 320 -25.76 2.24 -0.03
C LYS A 320 -25.57 2.57 1.45
N THR A 321 -26.52 2.15 2.28
CA THR A 321 -26.49 2.41 3.71
C THR A 321 -25.33 1.67 4.38
N ASN A 322 -25.14 0.38 4.06
CA ASN A 322 -24.06 -0.43 4.61
C ASN A 322 -22.69 0.02 4.12
N LEU A 323 -22.54 0.37 2.84
CA LEU A 323 -21.27 0.88 2.32
C LEU A 323 -20.87 2.21 2.96
N ALA A 324 -21.83 3.13 3.13
CA ALA A 324 -21.59 4.37 3.87
C ALA A 324 -21.23 4.09 5.34
N GLY A 325 -21.90 3.14 5.99
CA GLY A 325 -21.60 2.74 7.37
C GLY A 325 -20.22 2.08 7.54
N LEU A 326 -19.78 1.25 6.58
CA LEU A 326 -18.43 0.69 6.56
C LEU A 326 -17.37 1.79 6.46
N MET A 327 -17.62 2.81 5.62
CA MET A 327 -16.71 3.95 5.49
C MET A 327 -16.73 4.84 6.74
N ASP A 328 -17.89 5.08 7.35
CA ASP A 328 -17.98 5.79 8.64
C ASP A 328 -17.16 5.08 9.72
N GLY A 329 -17.26 3.74 9.82
CA GLY A 329 -16.46 2.96 10.77
C GLY A 329 -14.96 2.95 10.45
N TYR A 330 -14.58 2.85 9.17
CA TYR A 330 -13.18 2.83 8.75
C TYR A 330 -12.48 4.19 8.93
N PHE A 331 -13.19 5.27 8.61
CA PHE A 331 -12.68 6.64 8.71
C PHE A 331 -12.95 7.29 10.07
N HIS A 332 -13.59 6.58 10.99
CA HIS A 332 -13.86 7.08 12.33
C HIS A 332 -12.57 7.58 12.99
N HIS A 333 -12.59 8.86 13.36
CA HIS A 333 -11.44 9.57 13.91
C HIS A 333 -11.79 10.15 15.27
N GLU A 334 -11.03 9.75 16.29
CA GLU A 334 -11.12 10.27 17.65
C GLU A 334 -9.71 10.41 18.26
N ALA A 335 -9.59 11.09 19.40
CA ALA A 335 -8.30 11.35 20.02
C ALA A 335 -7.45 10.09 20.32
N SER A 336 -8.08 8.93 20.52
CA SER A 336 -7.41 7.64 20.74
C SER A 336 -7.44 6.70 19.54
N ILE A 337 -8.10 7.07 18.45
CA ILE A 337 -8.28 6.25 17.25
C ILE A 337 -7.97 7.11 16.03
N GLU A 338 -6.82 6.87 15.39
CA GLU A 338 -6.41 7.65 14.22
C GLU A 338 -7.37 7.47 13.04
N GLY A 339 -7.80 6.22 12.79
CA GLY A 339 -8.67 5.85 11.68
C GLY A 339 -7.91 5.58 10.38
N GLY A 340 -8.58 4.97 9.40
CA GLY A 340 -8.01 4.74 8.07
C GLY A 340 -7.80 6.05 7.31
N GLN A 341 -6.82 6.10 6.39
CA GLN A 341 -6.54 7.31 5.60
C GLN A 341 -7.22 7.30 4.23
N HIS A 342 -7.10 6.21 3.46
CA HIS A 342 -7.66 6.11 2.11
C HIS A 342 -8.35 4.76 1.89
N LEU A 343 -9.40 4.75 1.06
CA LEU A 343 -10.12 3.57 0.60
C LEU A 343 -10.51 3.67 -0.88
N ASN A 344 -9.95 2.78 -1.70
CA ASN A 344 -10.50 2.47 -3.02
C ASN A 344 -11.65 1.47 -2.86
N VAL A 345 -12.78 1.72 -3.54
CA VAL A 345 -13.97 0.87 -3.43
C VAL A 345 -14.35 0.29 -4.79
N ASN A 346 -14.26 -1.03 -4.88
CA ASN A 346 -14.80 -1.84 -5.97
C ASN A 346 -16.01 -2.63 -5.48
N VAL A 347 -17.16 -2.50 -6.14
CA VAL A 347 -18.36 -3.28 -5.86
C VAL A 347 -18.65 -4.16 -7.08
N MET A 348 -18.13 -5.39 -7.07
CA MET A 348 -18.12 -6.24 -8.26
C MET A 348 -17.92 -7.72 -7.93
N ASN A 349 -18.27 -8.57 -8.88
CA ASN A 349 -18.05 -10.02 -8.83
C ASN A 349 -16.81 -10.39 -9.65
N ARG A 350 -16.04 -11.37 -9.19
CA ARG A 350 -14.85 -11.86 -9.91
C ARG A 350 -15.23 -12.40 -11.30
N GLU A 351 -16.39 -13.04 -11.40
CA GLU A 351 -16.94 -13.62 -12.62
C GLU A 351 -17.16 -12.56 -13.71
N MET A 352 -17.50 -11.32 -13.33
CA MET A 352 -17.64 -10.21 -14.28
C MET A 352 -16.29 -9.87 -14.93
N LEU A 353 -15.20 -9.88 -14.14
CA LEU A 353 -13.87 -9.59 -14.67
C LEU A 353 -13.36 -10.74 -15.56
N LEU A 354 -13.67 -11.98 -15.20
CA LEU A 354 -13.36 -13.14 -16.06
C LEU A 354 -14.06 -13.04 -17.41
N ASP A 355 -15.35 -12.69 -17.43
CA ASP A 355 -16.08 -12.46 -18.69
C ASP A 355 -15.49 -11.29 -19.48
N ALA A 356 -15.05 -10.21 -18.80
CA ALA A 356 -14.41 -9.07 -19.44
C ALA A 356 -13.01 -9.37 -20.01
N MET A 357 -12.30 -10.37 -19.47
CA MET A 357 -11.04 -10.84 -20.05
C MET A 357 -11.25 -11.58 -21.38
N GLU A 358 -12.33 -12.35 -21.49
CA GLU A 358 -12.67 -13.13 -22.69
C GLU A 358 -13.43 -12.32 -23.73
N ASN A 359 -14.26 -11.37 -23.31
CA ASN A 359 -15.13 -10.55 -24.17
C ASN A 359 -14.93 -9.03 -23.92
N PRO A 360 -13.74 -8.45 -24.20
CA PRO A 360 -13.44 -7.05 -23.86
C PRO A 360 -14.42 -6.03 -24.47
N GLU A 361 -14.91 -6.28 -25.68
CA GLU A 361 -15.83 -5.40 -26.42
C GLU A 361 -17.21 -5.24 -25.74
N LYS A 362 -17.60 -6.19 -24.89
CA LYS A 362 -18.82 -6.11 -24.07
C LYS A 362 -18.68 -5.12 -22.90
N TYR A 363 -17.43 -4.80 -22.53
CA TYR A 363 -17.09 -3.99 -21.36
C TYR A 363 -16.22 -2.76 -21.70
N PRO A 364 -16.60 -1.93 -22.70
CA PRO A 364 -15.70 -0.90 -23.26
C PRO A 364 -15.32 0.19 -22.25
N GLN A 365 -16.18 0.41 -21.25
CA GLN A 365 -15.99 1.43 -20.21
C GLN A 365 -15.85 0.84 -18.80
N LEU A 366 -15.72 -0.49 -18.65
CA LEU A 366 -15.56 -1.11 -17.34
C LEU A 366 -14.34 -0.52 -16.64
N THR A 367 -14.60 0.18 -15.54
CA THR A 367 -13.61 0.91 -14.77
C THR A 367 -13.49 0.25 -13.41
N ILE A 368 -12.25 0.07 -12.95
CA ILE A 368 -11.94 -0.55 -11.66
C ILE A 368 -10.89 0.27 -10.92
N ARG A 369 -10.93 0.26 -9.59
CA ARG A 369 -9.87 0.80 -8.73
C ARG A 369 -8.76 -0.23 -8.55
N VAL A 370 -7.50 0.17 -8.69
CA VAL A 370 -6.35 -0.78 -8.64
C VAL A 370 -5.32 -0.52 -7.54
N SER A 371 -4.81 0.71 -7.38
CA SER A 371 -3.81 1.03 -6.34
C SER A 371 -3.64 2.55 -6.20
N GLY A 372 -4.70 3.23 -5.76
CA GLY A 372 -4.74 4.69 -5.59
C GLY A 372 -5.28 5.47 -6.80
N TYR A 373 -5.73 4.76 -7.83
CA TYR A 373 -6.31 5.32 -9.05
C TYR A 373 -7.20 4.27 -9.74
N ALA A 374 -8.00 4.72 -10.70
CA ALA A 374 -8.84 3.87 -11.53
C ALA A 374 -8.19 3.59 -12.89
N VAL A 375 -8.60 2.50 -13.54
CA VAL A 375 -8.23 2.14 -14.92
C VAL A 375 -9.41 1.53 -15.65
N ARG A 376 -9.42 1.63 -16.98
CA ARG A 376 -10.29 0.76 -17.78
C ARG A 376 -9.72 -0.65 -17.71
N PHE A 377 -10.54 -1.65 -17.40
CA PHE A 377 -10.07 -3.03 -17.25
C PHE A 377 -9.39 -3.55 -18.53
N ASN A 378 -9.89 -3.16 -19.70
CA ASN A 378 -9.32 -3.51 -21.01
C ASN A 378 -8.01 -2.80 -21.33
N SER A 379 -7.63 -1.77 -20.56
CA SER A 379 -6.33 -1.09 -20.73
C SER A 379 -5.18 -1.79 -20.03
N LEU A 380 -5.48 -2.77 -19.18
CA LEU A 380 -4.50 -3.59 -18.49
C LEU A 380 -3.98 -4.71 -19.40
N THR A 381 -2.71 -5.09 -19.22
CA THR A 381 -2.17 -6.30 -19.83
C THR A 381 -2.74 -7.55 -19.16
N LYS A 382 -2.67 -8.72 -19.82
CA LYS A 382 -3.13 -9.99 -19.21
C LYS A 382 -2.46 -10.30 -17.87
N GLU A 383 -1.17 -10.00 -17.71
CA GLU A 383 -0.45 -10.18 -16.44
C GLU A 383 -1.02 -9.27 -15.33
N GLN A 384 -1.37 -8.03 -15.66
CA GLN A 384 -2.00 -7.09 -14.71
C GLN A 384 -3.46 -7.47 -14.41
N GLN A 385 -4.21 -7.95 -15.40
CA GLN A 385 -5.56 -8.48 -15.17
C GLN A 385 -5.52 -9.70 -14.25
N GLN A 386 -4.52 -10.59 -14.42
CA GLN A 386 -4.32 -11.74 -13.55
C GLN A 386 -4.04 -11.34 -12.10
N ASP A 387 -3.25 -10.28 -11.87
CA ASP A 387 -3.06 -9.69 -10.54
C ASP A 387 -4.40 -9.23 -9.96
N VAL A 388 -5.19 -8.46 -10.71
CA VAL A 388 -6.49 -7.96 -10.24
C VAL A 388 -7.44 -9.08 -9.85
N ILE A 389 -7.65 -10.08 -10.72
CA ILE A 389 -8.64 -11.13 -10.45
C ILE A 389 -8.21 -12.07 -9.33
N THR A 390 -6.92 -12.17 -8.99
CA THR A 390 -6.43 -13.05 -7.91
C THR A 390 -6.54 -12.41 -6.53
N ARG A 391 -6.74 -11.08 -6.45
CA ARG A 391 -6.95 -10.36 -5.18
C ARG A 391 -8.19 -10.84 -4.44
N THR A 392 -8.29 -10.44 -3.17
CA THR A 392 -9.44 -10.73 -2.33
C THR A 392 -10.69 -10.02 -2.83
N PHE A 393 -11.78 -10.79 -2.98
CA PHE A 393 -13.13 -10.28 -3.19
C PHE A 393 -13.91 -10.60 -1.91
N THR A 394 -14.16 -9.57 -1.11
CA THR A 394 -14.77 -9.71 0.21
C THR A 394 -16.19 -10.26 0.08
N GLN A 395 -16.46 -11.38 0.76
CA GLN A 395 -17.73 -12.13 0.66
C GLN A 395 -18.72 -11.81 1.77
N SER A 396 -18.26 -11.21 2.87
CA SER A 396 -19.08 -10.82 4.02
C SER A 396 -18.55 -9.53 4.65
N MET A 397 -19.41 -8.80 5.35
CA MET A 397 -18.99 -7.65 6.15
C MET A 397 -18.12 -8.08 7.33
#